data_AF-A0A387FV55-F1
#
_entry.id   AF-A0A387FV55-F1
#
_cell.length_a   1.000
_cell.length_b   1.000
_cell.length_c   1.000
_cell.angle_alpha   90.00
_cell.angle_beta   90.00
_cell.angle_gamma   90.00
#
_symmetry.space_group_name_H-M   'P 1'
#
loop_
_entity.id
_entity.type
_entity.pdbx_description
1 polymer ?
#
loop_
_entity_poly.entity_id
_entity_poly.type
_entity_poly.pdbx_seq_one_letter_code
_entity_poly.pdbx_strand_id
1 'polypeptide(L)'
;MEGVMLGDEILKKAADHLGEKYVLGAHAPLANASWHGPWDCAEYCSWLAYQTYGIIFGCGSNDLQDADPYSGYWANEAQSSSRQVPVSVATGTPGAFLIRKPVNSPVKRIGHVAIAIGDGRVYEAAGAQYGVRIGPTAGRRWDLGVLLPGVDYSQGPANNTNGGDGAATILILRQQQEPIFDDHVVELQIALKNKGVDPGKVDGLFGPATEAAVYSFQATAGLVADGEIGPQTGAALGLPYWPEETPSLDGNENGGSAGNNHTSTPMALQTDDFGAIVMDSTSYSNIKNEYQRLFATCVVQDKRDEISELTRRIANNRSRYESFITTLKGKPAENMPWFFVALLHAMEASGDVGVFKTHLHNGDPLTAPTFHVPKGRPAPDRSNFSWEESAQDALTYEGYTDQSDWSLSRILYLFEKFNGMGPRRKRHATAYLWSYSNYYKRGKYIGDGVWSNDAVSKQPGAAVILKQLANDGVVTL
;
A
#
# COMPACT_ATOMS: atom_id res chain seq x y z
N MET A 1 10.96 -42.82 -33.63
CA MET A 1 10.20 -42.52 -32.41
C MET A 1 10.82 -41.28 -31.85
N GLU A 2 10.27 -40.11 -32.17
CA GLU A 2 10.64 -38.88 -31.45
C GLU A 2 10.25 -39.09 -29.98
N GLY A 3 11.18 -38.81 -29.07
CA GLY A 3 10.95 -38.96 -27.64
C GLY A 3 9.83 -38.01 -27.19
N VAL A 4 9.07 -38.42 -26.18
CA VAL A 4 8.09 -37.54 -25.53
C VAL A 4 8.88 -36.42 -24.84
N MET A 5 8.61 -35.16 -25.20
CA MET A 5 9.17 -33.99 -24.52
C MET A 5 8.48 -33.81 -23.17
N LEU A 6 9.23 -33.87 -22.07
CA LEU A 6 8.67 -33.76 -20.72
C LEU A 6 8.85 -32.35 -20.18
N GLY A 7 7.82 -31.82 -19.51
CA GLY A 7 7.80 -30.43 -19.03
C GLY A 7 8.94 -30.07 -18.08
N ASP A 8 9.44 -31.01 -17.28
CA ASP A 8 10.52 -30.79 -16.31
C ASP A 8 11.93 -30.75 -16.94
N GLU A 9 12.10 -31.14 -18.22
CA GLU A 9 13.39 -31.11 -18.91
C GLU A 9 14.00 -29.70 -18.98
N ILE A 10 13.14 -28.67 -19.08
CA ILE A 10 13.56 -27.27 -19.11
C ILE A 10 14.22 -26.82 -17.80
N LEU A 11 13.88 -27.44 -16.67
CA LEU A 11 14.33 -27.00 -15.35
C LEU A 11 15.83 -27.20 -15.15
N LYS A 12 16.40 -28.26 -15.73
CA LYS A 12 17.85 -28.49 -15.69
C LYS A 12 18.59 -27.38 -16.43
N LYS A 13 18.12 -27.05 -17.63
CA LYS A 13 18.74 -25.99 -18.45
C LYS A 13 18.55 -24.61 -17.80
N ALA A 14 17.39 -24.35 -17.19
CA ALA A 14 17.16 -23.13 -16.43
C ALA A 14 18.14 -23.00 -15.24
N ALA A 15 18.39 -24.09 -14.51
CA ALA A 15 19.31 -24.08 -13.37
C ALA A 15 20.76 -23.75 -13.76
N ASP A 16 21.21 -24.15 -14.96
CA ASP A 16 22.57 -23.91 -15.46
C ASP A 16 22.90 -22.41 -15.64
N HIS A 17 21.88 -21.55 -15.69
CA HIS A 17 22.02 -20.10 -15.90
C HIS A 17 21.90 -19.28 -14.61
N LEU A 18 21.76 -19.90 -13.43
CA LEU A 18 21.68 -19.17 -12.16
C LEU A 18 22.88 -18.25 -11.95
N GLY A 19 22.62 -17.01 -11.54
CA GLY A 19 23.62 -15.96 -11.32
C GLY A 19 24.02 -15.19 -12.58
N GLU A 20 23.57 -15.58 -13.78
CA GLU A 20 23.88 -14.83 -15.00
C GLU A 20 23.20 -13.46 -15.04
N LYS A 21 23.83 -12.52 -15.74
CA LYS A 21 23.49 -11.09 -15.68
C LYS A 21 22.13 -10.80 -16.30
N TYR A 22 21.36 -9.94 -15.62
CA TYR A 22 20.15 -9.33 -16.19
C TYR A 22 20.45 -7.98 -16.84
N VAL A 23 19.90 -7.74 -18.03
CA VAL A 23 19.82 -6.44 -18.70
C VAL A 23 18.45 -6.33 -19.35
N LEU A 24 17.67 -5.32 -18.95
CA LEU A 24 16.36 -5.08 -19.54
C LEU A 24 16.48 -4.75 -21.04
N GLY A 25 15.76 -5.48 -21.90
CA GLY A 25 15.89 -5.35 -23.35
C GLY A 25 17.17 -5.95 -23.90
N ALA A 26 17.74 -6.94 -23.21
CA ALA A 26 18.73 -7.83 -23.81
C ALA A 26 18.13 -8.52 -25.04
N HIS A 27 18.98 -9.01 -25.94
CA HIS A 27 18.57 -9.82 -27.08
C HIS A 27 19.33 -11.14 -27.03
N ALA A 28 18.66 -12.22 -26.65
CA ALA A 28 19.24 -13.55 -26.60
C ALA A 28 18.97 -14.26 -27.94
N PRO A 29 19.98 -14.57 -28.75
CA PRO A 29 19.74 -15.25 -30.02
C PRO A 29 19.20 -16.66 -29.76
N LEU A 30 17.93 -16.93 -30.08
CA LEU A 30 17.29 -18.23 -29.82
C LEU A 30 18.09 -19.39 -30.41
N ALA A 31 18.69 -19.22 -31.60
CA ALA A 31 19.49 -20.25 -32.27
C ALA A 31 20.85 -20.53 -31.59
N ASN A 32 21.35 -19.64 -30.74
CA ASN A 32 22.67 -19.78 -30.11
C ASN A 32 22.57 -20.60 -28.82
N ALA A 33 22.84 -21.90 -28.91
CA ALA A 33 22.81 -22.82 -27.77
C ALA A 33 23.88 -22.57 -26.70
N SER A 34 24.88 -21.72 -26.97
CA SER A 34 25.99 -21.39 -26.05
C SER A 34 25.86 -19.99 -25.45
N TRP A 35 24.69 -19.36 -25.54
CA TRP A 35 24.43 -18.06 -24.94
C TRP A 35 24.38 -18.14 -23.41
N HIS A 36 25.05 -17.23 -22.72
CA HIS A 36 25.14 -17.13 -21.26
C HIS A 36 24.77 -15.73 -20.75
N GLY A 37 23.77 -15.13 -21.41
CA GLY A 37 23.30 -13.78 -21.13
C GLY A 37 24.08 -12.66 -21.83
N PRO A 38 23.71 -11.39 -21.57
CA PRO A 38 22.73 -10.99 -20.55
C PRO A 38 21.29 -11.40 -20.91
N TRP A 39 20.44 -11.48 -19.88
CA TRP A 39 19.05 -11.89 -19.99
C TRP A 39 18.09 -10.76 -19.67
N ASP A 40 16.92 -10.79 -20.31
CA ASP A 40 15.70 -10.32 -19.67
C ASP A 40 14.73 -11.49 -19.45
N CYS A 41 13.59 -11.22 -18.80
CA CYS A 41 12.64 -12.27 -18.44
C CYS A 41 12.03 -13.01 -19.64
N ALA A 42 11.74 -12.30 -20.74
CA ALA A 42 11.10 -12.89 -21.91
C ALA A 42 12.14 -13.64 -22.75
N GLU A 43 13.32 -13.03 -22.93
CA GLU A 43 14.46 -13.63 -23.61
C GLU A 43 14.88 -14.96 -22.96
N TYR A 44 15.03 -14.96 -21.62
CA TYR A 44 15.37 -16.16 -20.86
C TYR A 44 14.36 -17.29 -21.06
N CYS A 45 13.07 -16.97 -20.95
CA CYS A 45 11.99 -17.96 -21.08
C CYS A 45 11.86 -18.50 -22.50
N SER A 46 11.88 -17.63 -23.51
CA SER A 46 11.75 -18.02 -24.93
C SER A 46 12.97 -18.77 -25.43
N TRP A 47 14.18 -18.37 -25.01
CA TRP A 47 15.40 -19.10 -25.33
C TRP A 47 15.40 -20.50 -24.72
N LEU A 48 14.99 -20.65 -23.45
CA LEU A 48 14.90 -21.97 -22.80
C LEU A 48 13.82 -22.85 -23.44
N ALA A 49 12.66 -22.30 -23.80
CA ALA A 49 11.61 -23.02 -24.52
C ALA A 49 12.12 -23.57 -25.86
N TYR A 50 12.85 -22.74 -26.62
CA TYR A 50 13.42 -23.15 -27.89
C TYR A 50 14.55 -24.17 -27.72
N GLN A 51 15.50 -23.92 -26.82
CA GLN A 51 16.65 -24.80 -26.61
C GLN A 51 16.32 -26.14 -25.99
N THR A 52 15.17 -26.25 -25.32
CA THR A 52 14.71 -27.51 -24.73
C THR A 52 13.79 -28.26 -25.68
N TYR A 53 12.84 -27.57 -26.30
CA TYR A 53 11.72 -28.21 -27.01
C TYR A 53 11.64 -27.85 -28.50
N GLY A 54 12.48 -26.95 -29.00
CA GLY A 54 12.37 -26.41 -30.36
C GLY A 54 11.16 -25.49 -30.56
N ILE A 55 10.54 -25.03 -29.48
CA ILE A 55 9.32 -24.21 -29.51
C ILE A 55 9.68 -22.73 -29.44
N ILE A 56 9.29 -21.96 -30.45
CA ILE A 56 9.29 -20.51 -30.41
C ILE A 56 7.97 -20.08 -29.78
N PHE A 57 8.01 -19.44 -28.61
CA PHE A 57 6.84 -18.98 -27.89
C PHE A 57 7.11 -17.59 -27.29
N GLY A 58 6.11 -16.72 -27.32
CA GLY A 58 6.17 -15.39 -26.74
C GLY A 58 7.03 -14.40 -27.53
N CYS A 59 7.14 -14.59 -28.84
CA CYS A 59 7.91 -13.77 -29.76
C CYS A 59 7.00 -13.02 -30.75
N GLY A 60 7.48 -11.87 -31.27
CA GLY A 60 6.76 -11.13 -32.30
C GLY A 60 6.74 -11.80 -33.68
N SER A 61 7.63 -12.78 -33.90
CA SER A 61 7.77 -13.58 -35.13
C SER A 61 7.99 -15.05 -34.77
N ASN A 62 7.52 -15.94 -35.63
CA ASN A 62 7.80 -17.37 -35.57
C ASN A 62 9.05 -17.76 -36.40
N ASP A 63 9.72 -16.79 -37.03
CA ASP A 63 11.03 -17.02 -37.64
C ASP A 63 12.11 -16.94 -36.56
N LEU A 64 12.97 -17.95 -36.49
CA LEU A 64 14.05 -18.05 -35.52
C LEU A 64 15.05 -16.89 -35.60
N GLN A 65 15.26 -16.32 -36.79
CA GLN A 65 16.19 -15.20 -36.99
C GLN A 65 15.59 -13.86 -36.55
N ASP A 66 14.27 -13.72 -36.59
CA ASP A 66 13.54 -12.48 -36.29
C ASP A 66 12.74 -12.56 -34.98
N ALA A 67 12.98 -13.61 -34.18
CA ALA A 67 12.30 -13.80 -32.91
C ALA A 67 12.72 -12.69 -31.92
N ASP A 68 11.75 -11.87 -31.53
CA ASP A 68 11.87 -10.80 -30.53
C ASP A 68 10.95 -11.12 -29.34
N PRO A 69 11.45 -11.82 -28.30
CA PRO A 69 10.70 -12.14 -27.10
C PRO A 69 10.17 -10.91 -26.37
N TYR A 70 8.90 -10.95 -25.98
CA TYR A 70 8.32 -9.92 -25.12
C TYR A 70 7.19 -10.48 -24.27
N SER A 71 7.16 -10.08 -23.00
CA SER A 71 6.13 -10.50 -22.04
C SER A 71 4.68 -10.26 -22.51
N GLY A 72 4.43 -9.25 -23.37
CA GLY A 72 3.13 -9.05 -23.99
C GLY A 72 2.80 -10.05 -25.10
N TYR A 73 3.80 -10.51 -25.87
CA TYR A 73 3.60 -11.60 -26.82
C TYR A 73 3.35 -12.92 -26.08
N TRP A 74 4.09 -13.19 -24.99
CA TRP A 74 3.79 -14.29 -24.08
C TRP A 74 2.34 -14.27 -23.58
N ALA A 75 1.86 -13.10 -23.15
CA ALA A 75 0.48 -12.95 -22.69
C ALA A 75 -0.54 -13.20 -23.82
N ASN A 76 -0.32 -12.61 -25.01
CA ASN A 76 -1.21 -12.78 -26.16
C ASN A 76 -1.27 -14.24 -26.61
N GLU A 77 -0.12 -14.89 -26.73
CA GLU A 77 -0.01 -16.27 -27.19
C GLU A 77 -0.60 -17.24 -26.16
N ALA A 78 -0.33 -17.04 -24.86
CA ALA A 78 -0.93 -17.81 -23.79
C ALA A 78 -2.47 -17.72 -23.77
N GLN A 79 -3.04 -16.55 -24.05
CA GLN A 79 -4.50 -16.38 -24.14
C GLN A 79 -5.11 -17.02 -25.39
N SER A 80 -4.34 -17.14 -26.47
CA SER A 80 -4.78 -17.83 -27.69
C SER A 80 -4.56 -19.35 -27.64
N SER A 81 -3.76 -19.82 -26.69
CA SER A 81 -3.38 -21.22 -26.53
C SER A 81 -4.49 -22.03 -25.85
N SER A 82 -4.80 -23.20 -26.41
CA SER A 82 -5.67 -24.19 -25.76
C SER A 82 -5.07 -24.81 -24.49
N ARG A 83 -3.85 -24.42 -24.12
CA ARG A 83 -3.08 -24.90 -22.97
C ARG A 83 -2.93 -23.87 -21.85
N GLN A 84 -3.74 -22.80 -21.87
CA GLN A 84 -3.85 -21.91 -20.70
C GLN A 84 -4.39 -22.70 -19.50
N VAL A 85 -3.75 -22.53 -18.35
CA VAL A 85 -4.16 -23.17 -17.08
C VAL A 85 -4.29 -22.12 -15.97
N PRO A 86 -5.03 -22.40 -14.89
CA PRO A 86 -5.02 -21.55 -13.71
C PRO A 86 -3.60 -21.32 -13.18
N VAL A 87 -3.32 -20.12 -12.67
CA VAL A 87 -2.02 -19.77 -12.07
C VAL A 87 -1.61 -20.75 -10.97
N SER A 88 -2.57 -21.23 -10.16
CA SER A 88 -2.32 -22.24 -9.13
C SER A 88 -1.85 -23.57 -9.71
N VAL A 89 -2.43 -24.00 -10.83
CA VAL A 89 -2.01 -25.21 -11.56
C VAL A 89 -0.63 -25.03 -12.14
N ALA A 90 -0.36 -23.92 -12.84
CA ALA A 90 0.98 -23.63 -13.37
C ALA A 90 2.04 -23.57 -12.28
N THR A 91 1.74 -22.93 -11.14
CA THR A 91 2.66 -22.84 -9.98
C THR A 91 3.10 -24.21 -9.48
N GLY A 92 2.17 -25.18 -9.47
CA GLY A 92 2.45 -26.56 -9.08
C GLY A 92 3.06 -27.41 -10.18
N THR A 93 3.08 -26.98 -11.44
CA THR A 93 3.49 -27.81 -12.58
C THR A 93 4.95 -27.52 -12.97
N PRO A 94 5.89 -28.46 -12.78
CA PRO A 94 7.27 -28.31 -13.22
C PRO A 94 7.35 -27.95 -14.71
N GLY A 95 8.05 -26.85 -15.02
CA GLY A 95 8.26 -26.35 -16.37
C GLY A 95 7.10 -25.58 -17.00
N ALA A 96 5.99 -25.41 -16.28
CA ALA A 96 4.94 -24.48 -16.71
C ALA A 96 5.42 -23.03 -16.61
N PHE A 97 4.80 -22.13 -17.37
CA PHE A 97 5.17 -20.72 -17.36
C PHE A 97 4.12 -19.88 -16.64
N LEU A 98 4.58 -18.92 -15.87
CA LEU A 98 3.78 -17.92 -15.18
C LEU A 98 4.02 -16.56 -15.84
N ILE A 99 2.93 -15.86 -16.17
CA ILE A 99 2.97 -14.59 -16.89
C ILE A 99 2.22 -13.55 -16.09
N ARG A 100 2.90 -12.43 -15.83
CA ARG A 100 2.25 -11.17 -15.46
C ARG A 100 2.18 -10.28 -16.69
N LYS A 101 0.97 -9.85 -17.02
CA LYS A 101 0.70 -9.04 -18.20
C LYS A 101 1.30 -7.64 -18.06
N PRO A 102 1.84 -7.07 -19.14
CA PRO A 102 2.07 -5.64 -19.23
C PRO A 102 0.83 -4.83 -18.84
N VAL A 103 1.02 -3.72 -18.14
CA VAL A 103 -0.06 -2.79 -17.81
C VAL A 103 -0.36 -1.90 -19.02
N ASN A 104 -1.64 -1.70 -19.35
CA ASN A 104 -2.04 -0.77 -20.41
C ASN A 104 -1.79 0.67 -19.96
N SER A 105 -0.70 1.26 -20.44
CA SER A 105 -0.30 2.63 -20.15
C SER A 105 0.33 3.30 -21.36
N PRO A 106 0.28 4.64 -21.45
CA PRO A 106 0.91 5.41 -22.54
C PRO A 106 2.43 5.21 -22.68
N VAL A 107 3.10 4.56 -21.72
CA VAL A 107 4.51 4.12 -21.85
C VAL A 107 4.51 2.61 -22.09
N LYS A 108 5.25 2.09 -23.08
CA LYS A 108 5.39 0.64 -23.32
C LYS A 108 5.90 -0.02 -22.03
N ARG A 109 5.06 -0.81 -21.36
CA ARG A 109 5.39 -1.43 -20.06
C ARG A 109 5.78 -2.88 -20.23
N ILE A 110 6.69 -3.33 -19.39
CA ILE A 110 7.17 -4.71 -19.37
C ILE A 110 6.35 -5.48 -18.32
N GLY A 111 5.84 -6.64 -18.70
CA GLY A 111 5.26 -7.62 -17.77
C GLY A 111 6.36 -8.42 -17.09
N HIS A 112 6.09 -9.67 -16.75
CA HIS A 112 7.13 -10.60 -16.30
C HIS A 112 6.79 -12.03 -16.68
N VAL A 113 7.78 -12.83 -17.03
CA VAL A 113 7.63 -14.24 -17.37
C VAL A 113 8.63 -15.05 -16.56
N ALA A 114 8.19 -16.18 -16.01
CA ALA A 114 9.03 -17.08 -15.24
C ALA A 114 8.61 -18.54 -15.40
N ILE A 115 9.52 -19.48 -15.12
CA ILE A 115 9.31 -20.92 -15.25
C ILE A 115 9.06 -21.51 -13.86
N ALA A 116 7.92 -22.16 -13.66
CA ALA A 116 7.56 -22.81 -12.41
C ALA A 116 8.42 -24.06 -12.15
N ILE A 117 8.94 -24.15 -10.92
CA ILE A 117 9.68 -25.33 -10.46
C ILE A 117 8.71 -26.45 -10.04
N GLY A 118 7.48 -26.09 -9.65
CA GLY A 118 6.42 -27.00 -9.22
C GLY A 118 6.17 -27.03 -7.71
N ASP A 119 6.91 -26.24 -6.94
CA ASP A 119 6.87 -26.20 -5.47
C ASP A 119 6.55 -24.80 -4.91
N GLY A 120 5.97 -23.92 -5.74
CA GLY A 120 5.73 -22.53 -5.36
C GLY A 120 6.91 -21.58 -5.63
N ARG A 121 7.98 -22.07 -6.29
CA ARG A 121 9.11 -21.26 -6.75
C ARG A 121 9.20 -21.23 -8.27
N VAL A 122 9.98 -20.27 -8.78
CA VAL A 122 10.25 -20.06 -10.20
C VAL A 122 11.72 -19.85 -10.50
N TYR A 123 12.17 -20.28 -11.68
CA TYR A 123 13.35 -19.72 -12.32
C TYR A 123 12.98 -18.45 -13.09
N GLU A 124 13.74 -17.37 -12.88
CA GLU A 124 13.47 -16.08 -13.49
C GLU A 124 14.74 -15.25 -13.69
N ALA A 125 14.78 -14.44 -14.74
CA ALA A 125 15.69 -13.31 -14.87
C ALA A 125 14.99 -12.06 -14.28
N ALA A 126 15.40 -11.62 -13.09
CA ALA A 126 14.56 -10.83 -12.18
C ALA A 126 15.05 -9.40 -11.87
N GLY A 127 15.65 -8.72 -12.84
CA GLY A 127 16.19 -7.36 -12.62
C GLY A 127 17.70 -7.35 -12.36
N ALA A 128 18.33 -6.20 -12.57
CA ALA A 128 19.79 -6.04 -12.55
C ALA A 128 20.42 -6.33 -11.17
N GLN A 129 19.66 -6.19 -10.09
CA GLN A 129 20.09 -6.51 -8.73
C GLN A 129 20.29 -8.02 -8.54
N TYR A 130 19.48 -8.85 -9.20
CA TYR A 130 19.45 -10.28 -8.92
C TYR A 130 20.02 -11.15 -10.04
N GLY A 131 19.93 -10.72 -11.30
CA GLY A 131 20.26 -11.59 -12.43
C GLY A 131 19.24 -12.72 -12.62
N VAL A 132 19.70 -13.87 -13.10
CA VAL A 132 18.93 -15.12 -13.12
C VAL A 132 18.96 -15.76 -11.74
N ARG A 133 17.79 -16.08 -11.18
CA ARG A 133 17.64 -16.57 -9.81
C ARG A 133 16.49 -17.55 -9.66
N ILE A 134 16.39 -18.12 -8.46
CA ILE A 134 15.16 -18.72 -7.95
C ILE A 134 14.36 -17.64 -7.20
N GLY A 135 13.08 -17.49 -7.53
CA GLY A 135 12.17 -16.56 -6.86
C GLY A 135 10.90 -17.24 -6.35
N PRO A 136 10.16 -16.61 -5.42
CA PRO A 136 8.86 -17.12 -4.99
C PRO A 136 7.78 -16.79 -6.03
N THR A 137 6.72 -17.61 -6.10
CA THR A 137 5.46 -17.22 -6.73
C THR A 137 4.55 -16.47 -5.78
N ALA A 138 4.59 -16.81 -4.49
CA ALA A 138 3.86 -16.14 -3.43
C ALA A 138 4.30 -14.68 -3.25
N GLY A 139 3.39 -13.82 -2.80
CA GLY A 139 3.66 -12.39 -2.62
C GLY A 139 3.66 -11.59 -3.92
N ARG A 140 3.33 -12.20 -5.06
CA ARG A 140 3.39 -11.59 -6.39
C ARG A 140 2.06 -11.76 -7.14
N ARG A 141 1.83 -10.87 -8.09
CA ARG A 141 0.74 -10.99 -9.06
C ARG A 141 1.21 -11.82 -10.26
N TRP A 142 0.42 -12.82 -10.62
CA TRP A 142 0.50 -13.55 -11.89
C TRP A 142 -0.90 -13.55 -12.51
N ASP A 143 -0.99 -13.30 -13.81
CA ASP A 143 -2.27 -13.19 -14.50
C ASP A 143 -2.63 -14.46 -15.27
N LEU A 144 -1.62 -15.17 -15.79
CA LEU A 144 -1.79 -16.35 -16.62
C LEU A 144 -0.79 -17.44 -16.22
N GLY A 145 -1.26 -18.69 -16.25
CA GLY A 145 -0.41 -19.87 -16.36
C GLY A 145 -0.53 -20.48 -17.75
N VAL A 146 0.56 -20.96 -18.33
CA VAL A 146 0.54 -21.62 -19.64
C VAL A 146 1.45 -22.84 -19.69
N LEU A 147 0.98 -23.88 -20.36
CA LEU A 147 1.76 -25.07 -20.71
C LEU A 147 2.15 -24.98 -22.20
N LEU A 148 3.42 -25.20 -22.54
CA LEU A 148 3.85 -25.12 -23.94
C LEU A 148 3.19 -26.20 -24.81
N PRO A 149 2.72 -25.87 -26.02
CA PRO A 149 2.11 -26.84 -26.93
C PRO A 149 3.07 -27.99 -27.28
N GLY A 150 2.57 -29.23 -27.30
CA GLY A 150 3.37 -30.40 -27.70
C GLY A 150 4.28 -30.96 -26.61
N VAL A 151 4.38 -30.30 -25.45
CA VAL A 151 5.12 -30.81 -24.28
C VAL A 151 4.18 -31.56 -23.34
N ASP A 152 4.63 -32.70 -22.81
CA ASP A 152 3.89 -33.51 -21.84
C ASP A 152 4.20 -33.08 -20.41
N TYR A 153 3.15 -32.71 -19.67
CA TYR A 153 3.21 -32.31 -18.26
C TYR A 153 2.55 -33.36 -17.34
N SER A 154 2.28 -34.56 -17.85
CA SER A 154 1.59 -35.64 -17.12
C SER A 154 2.34 -36.13 -15.87
N GLN A 155 3.64 -35.85 -15.77
CA GLN A 155 4.48 -36.17 -14.61
C GLN A 155 4.50 -35.05 -13.54
N GLY A 156 3.94 -33.86 -13.84
CA GLY A 156 3.69 -32.81 -12.85
C GLY A 156 2.54 -33.20 -11.91
N PRO A 157 2.36 -32.56 -10.74
CA PRO A 157 1.43 -33.03 -9.74
C PRO A 157 0.01 -33.15 -10.31
N ALA A 158 -0.41 -34.41 -10.46
CA ALA A 158 -1.77 -34.79 -10.67
C ALA A 158 -2.61 -34.26 -9.50
N ASN A 159 -3.62 -33.44 -9.81
CA ASN A 159 -4.81 -33.26 -8.97
C ASN A 159 -4.54 -33.09 -7.47
N ASN A 160 -3.66 -32.16 -7.07
CA ASN A 160 -3.71 -31.66 -5.69
C ASN A 160 -4.54 -30.36 -5.68
N THR A 161 -5.86 -30.52 -5.67
CA THR A 161 -6.85 -29.46 -5.41
C THR A 161 -6.77 -28.90 -3.98
N ASN A 162 -5.65 -29.09 -3.29
CA ASN A 162 -5.38 -28.61 -1.92
C ASN A 162 -4.21 -27.60 -1.89
N GLY A 163 -4.00 -26.85 -2.97
CA GLY A 163 -3.38 -25.54 -2.87
C GLY A 163 -4.43 -24.55 -2.39
N GLY A 164 -4.78 -24.64 -1.11
CA GLY A 164 -5.92 -23.96 -0.52
C GLY A 164 -6.02 -22.49 -0.92
N ASP A 165 -7.25 -22.07 -1.19
CA ASP A 165 -7.73 -20.68 -1.34
C ASP A 165 -7.54 -19.84 -0.07
N GLY A 166 -6.36 -19.93 0.54
CA GLY A 166 -5.84 -18.97 1.49
C GLY A 166 -4.91 -18.01 0.75
N ALA A 167 -5.37 -17.43 -0.37
CA ALA A 167 -4.79 -16.21 -0.87
C ALA A 167 -5.05 -15.13 0.20
N ALA A 168 -4.20 -15.09 1.23
CA ALA A 168 -4.05 -13.89 2.02
C ALA A 168 -3.92 -12.77 1.00
N THR A 169 -4.83 -11.81 1.02
CA THR A 169 -4.89 -10.71 0.06
C THR A 169 -3.56 -9.97 0.15
N ILE A 170 -2.60 -10.36 -0.68
CA ILE A 170 -1.29 -9.74 -0.74
C ILE A 170 -1.56 -8.32 -1.23
N LEU A 171 -1.19 -7.34 -0.41
CA LEU A 171 -1.26 -5.95 -0.81
C LEU A 171 -0.35 -5.76 -2.03
N ILE A 172 -0.95 -5.51 -3.19
CA ILE A 172 -0.24 -5.10 -4.41
C ILE A 172 -0.76 -3.71 -4.76
N LEU A 173 0.09 -2.68 -4.63
CA LEU A 173 -0.26 -1.33 -5.06
C LEU A 173 0.09 -1.18 -6.54
N ARG A 174 -0.86 -0.71 -7.35
CA ARG A 174 -0.69 -0.49 -8.79
C ARG A 174 -1.72 0.52 -9.30
N GLN A 175 -1.51 1.04 -10.51
CA GLN A 175 -2.53 1.87 -11.14
C GLN A 175 -3.76 1.02 -11.48
N GLN A 176 -4.92 1.44 -10.98
CA GLN A 176 -6.23 0.91 -11.38
C GLN A 176 -6.88 1.84 -12.40
N GLN A 177 -7.89 1.34 -13.12
CA GLN A 177 -8.65 2.16 -14.09
C GLN A 177 -9.30 3.38 -13.42
N GLU A 178 -9.84 3.19 -12.21
CA GLU A 178 -10.29 4.26 -11.34
C GLU A 178 -9.49 4.21 -10.03
N PRO A 179 -8.49 5.08 -9.85
CA PRO A 179 -7.73 5.14 -8.60
C PRO A 179 -8.65 5.54 -7.45
N ILE A 180 -8.65 4.72 -6.40
CA ILE A 180 -9.34 5.00 -5.14
C ILE A 180 -8.28 5.50 -4.15
N PHE A 181 -8.66 6.42 -3.28
CA PHE A 181 -7.80 6.87 -2.19
C PHE A 181 -7.37 5.69 -1.31
N ASP A 182 -6.07 5.56 -1.07
CA ASP A 182 -5.47 4.53 -0.22
C ASP A 182 -4.31 5.12 0.59
N ASP A 183 -4.33 4.93 1.91
CA ASP A 183 -3.26 5.39 2.81
C ASP A 183 -1.91 4.73 2.51
N HIS A 184 -1.90 3.48 2.02
CA HIS A 184 -0.65 2.83 1.60
C HIS A 184 -0.03 3.55 0.40
N VAL A 185 -0.85 4.18 -0.43
CA VAL A 185 -0.39 4.99 -1.57
C VAL A 185 0.15 6.34 -1.08
N VAL A 186 -0.44 6.95 -0.05
CA VAL A 186 0.12 8.15 0.57
C VAL A 186 1.53 7.88 1.10
N GLU A 187 1.70 6.80 1.87
CA GLU A 187 3.02 6.45 2.43
C GLU A 187 4.01 6.05 1.34
N LEU A 188 3.56 5.36 0.29
CA LEU A 188 4.35 5.13 -0.92
C LEU A 188 4.83 6.44 -1.56
N GLN A 189 3.92 7.37 -1.82
CA GLN A 189 4.25 8.66 -2.45
C GLN A 189 5.27 9.42 -1.58
N ILE A 190 5.10 9.41 -0.26
CA ILE A 190 6.09 9.97 0.68
C ILE A 190 7.44 9.25 0.57
N ALA A 191 7.45 7.91 0.55
CA ALA A 191 8.67 7.11 0.47
C ALA A 191 9.44 7.37 -0.84
N LEU A 192 8.75 7.40 -1.99
CA LEU A 192 9.33 7.74 -3.29
C LEU A 192 9.97 9.13 -3.26
N LYS A 193 9.24 10.12 -2.74
CA LYS A 193 9.73 11.50 -2.61
C LYS A 193 10.98 11.58 -1.72
N ASN A 194 11.01 10.83 -0.62
CA ASN A 194 12.18 10.73 0.27
C ASN A 194 13.37 10.03 -0.40
N LYS A 195 13.13 9.15 -1.37
CA LYS A 195 14.16 8.53 -2.24
C LYS A 195 14.56 9.43 -3.41
N GLY A 196 14.03 10.64 -3.51
CA GLY A 196 14.35 11.61 -4.56
C GLY A 196 13.62 11.38 -5.88
N VAL A 197 12.59 10.54 -5.91
CA VAL A 197 11.75 10.29 -7.09
C VAL A 197 10.41 10.99 -6.91
N ASP A 198 10.02 11.86 -7.82
CA ASP A 198 8.77 12.63 -7.71
C ASP A 198 7.55 11.78 -8.12
N PRO A 199 6.63 11.43 -7.19
CA PRO A 199 5.43 10.67 -7.50
C PRO A 199 4.24 11.55 -7.93
N GLY A 200 4.43 12.86 -8.04
CA GLY A 200 3.37 13.85 -8.16
C GLY A 200 2.81 14.29 -6.80
N LYS A 201 1.52 14.66 -6.77
CA LYS A 201 0.85 15.07 -5.53
C LYS A 201 0.78 13.87 -4.56
N VAL A 202 1.04 14.12 -3.28
CA VAL A 202 0.78 13.14 -2.22
C VAL A 202 -0.71 13.19 -1.89
N ASP A 203 -1.51 12.49 -2.68
CA ASP A 203 -2.97 12.51 -2.64
C ASP A 203 -3.59 11.14 -2.35
N GLY A 204 -2.78 10.10 -2.16
CA GLY A 204 -3.25 8.74 -1.89
C GLY A 204 -3.88 8.06 -3.11
N LEU A 205 -3.77 8.65 -4.30
CA LEU A 205 -4.27 8.06 -5.54
C LEU A 205 -3.10 7.44 -6.31
N PHE A 206 -3.18 6.14 -6.61
CA PHE A 206 -2.16 5.48 -7.43
C PHE A 206 -2.40 5.83 -8.91
N GLY A 207 -2.07 7.07 -9.27
CA GLY A 207 -2.21 7.60 -10.62
C GLY A 207 -0.97 7.41 -11.51
N PRO A 208 -1.02 7.88 -12.76
CA PRO A 208 0.08 7.73 -13.72
C PRO A 208 1.43 8.27 -13.24
N ALA A 209 1.44 9.37 -12.50
CA ALA A 209 2.67 9.97 -11.95
C ALA A 209 3.30 9.08 -10.87
N THR A 210 2.49 8.57 -9.94
CA THR A 210 2.96 7.65 -8.90
C THR A 210 3.49 6.36 -9.52
N GLU A 211 2.81 5.82 -10.50
CA GLU A 211 3.27 4.61 -11.20
C GLU A 211 4.58 4.82 -11.97
N ALA A 212 4.72 5.95 -12.67
CA ALA A 212 5.97 6.30 -13.35
C ALA A 212 7.14 6.44 -12.34
N ALA A 213 6.87 6.99 -11.16
CA ALA A 213 7.84 7.07 -10.07
C ALA A 213 8.20 5.68 -9.51
N VAL A 214 7.24 4.79 -9.30
CA VAL A 214 7.50 3.39 -8.92
C VAL A 214 8.39 2.70 -9.93
N TYR A 215 8.05 2.80 -11.22
CA TYR A 215 8.84 2.22 -12.30
C TYR A 215 10.29 2.76 -12.31
N SER A 216 10.45 4.09 -12.21
CA SER A 216 11.77 4.73 -12.17
C SER A 216 12.59 4.28 -10.95
N PHE A 217 11.95 4.19 -9.78
CA PHE A 217 12.58 3.68 -8.57
C PHE A 217 13.02 2.23 -8.74
N GLN A 218 12.17 1.36 -9.27
CA GLN A 218 12.53 -0.05 -9.49
C GLN A 218 13.71 -0.19 -10.45
N ALA A 219 13.70 0.55 -11.56
CA ALA A 219 14.79 0.53 -12.54
C ALA A 219 16.12 0.98 -11.93
N THR A 220 16.10 2.04 -11.11
CA THR A 220 17.31 2.56 -10.43
C THR A 220 17.77 1.69 -9.26
N ALA A 221 16.84 1.01 -8.57
CA ALA A 221 17.14 0.05 -7.52
C ALA A 221 17.58 -1.32 -8.06
N GLY A 222 17.51 -1.56 -9.38
CA GLY A 222 17.85 -2.84 -10.00
C GLY A 222 16.79 -3.93 -9.82
N LEU A 223 15.57 -3.56 -9.43
CA LEU A 223 14.43 -4.46 -9.30
C LEU A 223 13.77 -4.73 -10.66
N VAL A 224 12.78 -5.63 -10.70
CA VAL A 224 11.87 -5.74 -11.85
C VAL A 224 11.06 -4.44 -11.96
N ALA A 225 11.28 -3.68 -13.03
CA ALA A 225 10.62 -2.40 -13.29
C ALA A 225 9.26 -2.61 -13.96
N ASP A 226 8.25 -2.93 -13.15
CA ASP A 226 6.89 -3.30 -13.58
C ASP A 226 5.83 -2.25 -13.22
N GLY A 227 6.16 -1.26 -12.39
CA GLY A 227 5.24 -0.23 -11.89
C GLY A 227 4.30 -0.69 -10.77
N GLU A 228 4.46 -1.91 -10.26
CA GLU A 228 3.68 -2.48 -9.16
C GLU A 228 4.52 -2.60 -7.87
N ILE A 229 3.85 -2.49 -6.73
CA ILE A 229 4.50 -2.67 -5.43
C ILE A 229 3.95 -3.89 -4.73
N GLY A 230 4.82 -4.90 -4.66
CA GLY A 230 4.74 -6.01 -3.72
C GLY A 230 5.89 -5.96 -2.71
N PRO A 231 6.17 -7.09 -2.03
CA PRO A 231 7.16 -7.17 -0.95
C PRO A 231 8.54 -6.61 -1.28
N GLN A 232 9.06 -6.91 -2.47
CA GLN A 232 10.42 -6.51 -2.87
C GLN A 232 10.56 -5.00 -3.03
N THR A 233 9.65 -4.38 -3.79
CA THR A 233 9.63 -2.92 -3.96
C THR A 233 9.33 -2.23 -2.62
N GLY A 234 8.41 -2.79 -1.83
CA GLY A 234 8.07 -2.28 -0.49
C GLY A 234 9.27 -2.27 0.46
N ALA A 235 10.01 -3.38 0.55
CA ALA A 235 11.21 -3.49 1.37
C ALA A 235 12.31 -2.51 0.91
N ALA A 236 12.54 -2.37 -0.40
CA ALA A 236 13.51 -1.42 -0.95
C ALA A 236 13.14 0.06 -0.63
N LEU A 237 11.84 0.35 -0.51
CA LEU A 237 11.32 1.66 -0.09
C LEU A 237 11.28 1.84 1.43
N GLY A 238 11.47 0.78 2.22
CA GLY A 238 11.34 0.80 3.68
C GLY A 238 9.89 0.89 4.18
N LEU A 239 8.94 0.36 3.40
CA LEU A 239 7.52 0.37 3.75
C LEU A 239 7.19 -0.81 4.70
N PRO A 240 6.40 -0.59 5.77
CA PRO A 240 6.22 -1.58 6.83
C PRO A 240 5.13 -2.64 6.55
N TYR A 241 4.52 -2.63 5.37
CA TYR A 241 3.29 -3.40 5.11
C TYR A 241 3.54 -4.83 4.65
N TRP A 242 4.72 -5.07 4.10
CA TRP A 242 5.09 -6.37 3.60
C TRP A 242 6.02 -7.04 4.61
N PRO A 243 5.81 -8.32 4.92
CA PRO A 243 6.76 -9.06 5.75
C PRO A 243 8.15 -8.99 5.11
N GLU A 244 9.20 -8.86 5.93
CA GLU A 244 10.58 -9.08 5.47
C GLU A 244 10.62 -10.44 4.76
N GLU A 245 11.29 -10.51 3.61
CA GLU A 245 11.40 -11.75 2.84
C GLU A 245 11.76 -12.90 3.78
N THR A 246 11.00 -13.99 3.74
CA THR A 246 11.50 -15.28 4.25
C THR A 246 12.84 -15.52 3.55
N PRO A 247 13.94 -15.77 4.28
CA PRO A 247 15.28 -15.81 3.70
C PRO A 247 15.33 -16.71 2.47
N SER A 248 16.07 -16.28 1.45
CA SER A 248 16.45 -17.12 0.34
C SER A 248 17.03 -18.43 0.88
N LEU A 249 16.35 -19.54 0.57
CA LEU A 249 16.91 -20.87 0.72
C LEU A 249 17.89 -21.09 -0.44
N ASP A 250 18.94 -20.28 -0.50
CA ASP A 250 20.10 -20.55 -1.34
C ASP A 250 20.89 -21.64 -0.62
N GLY A 251 20.92 -22.82 -1.24
CA GLY A 251 21.56 -24.00 -0.69
C GLY A 251 23.04 -23.77 -0.41
N ASN A 252 23.42 -23.84 0.86
CA ASN A 252 24.73 -24.33 1.27
C ASN A 252 24.61 -25.06 2.61
N GLU A 253 24.44 -26.37 2.54
CA GLU A 253 24.61 -27.27 3.68
C GLU A 253 26.11 -27.34 4.05
N ASN A 254 26.56 -26.57 5.05
CA ASN A 254 27.56 -27.06 6.00
C ASN A 254 27.79 -26.14 7.21
N GLY A 255 27.54 -26.71 8.40
CA GLY A 255 28.37 -26.49 9.60
C GLY A 255 27.99 -25.34 10.54
N GLY A 256 27.44 -25.71 11.71
CA GLY A 256 27.60 -24.91 12.93
C GLY A 256 26.32 -24.60 13.70
N SER A 257 25.92 -25.54 14.54
CA SER A 257 24.96 -25.29 15.62
C SER A 257 25.42 -24.13 16.50
N ALA A 258 24.67 -23.03 16.49
CA ALA A 258 24.62 -22.07 17.57
C ALA A 258 23.15 -21.65 17.71
N GLY A 259 22.51 -22.18 18.75
CA GLY A 259 21.10 -21.99 19.00
C GLY A 259 20.74 -20.52 19.19
N ASN A 260 19.60 -20.14 18.62
CA ASN A 260 18.69 -19.20 19.26
C ASN A 260 17.28 -19.58 18.83
N ASN A 261 16.57 -20.26 19.74
CA ASN A 261 15.13 -20.39 19.71
C ASN A 261 14.52 -18.99 19.79
N HIS A 262 14.26 -18.37 18.64
CA HIS A 262 13.16 -17.41 18.56
C HIS A 262 11.91 -18.19 18.21
N THR A 263 11.30 -18.80 19.24
CA THR A 263 9.87 -19.01 19.23
C THR A 263 9.22 -17.68 18.88
N SER A 264 8.54 -17.63 17.75
CA SER A 264 7.59 -16.58 17.39
C SER A 264 6.57 -16.48 18.51
N THR A 265 6.87 -15.62 19.48
CA THR A 265 5.90 -15.25 20.49
C THR A 265 4.81 -14.52 19.73
N PRO A 266 3.53 -14.94 19.78
CA PRO A 266 2.48 -14.11 19.21
C PRO A 266 2.63 -12.72 19.82
N MET A 267 2.65 -11.68 18.98
CA MET A 267 2.74 -10.28 19.41
C MET A 267 1.80 -10.11 20.60
N ALA A 268 2.34 -10.03 21.82
CA ALA A 268 1.53 -9.80 22.99
C ALA A 268 0.78 -8.48 22.74
N LEU A 269 -0.54 -8.47 22.93
CA LEU A 269 -1.32 -7.25 22.97
C LEU A 269 -0.76 -6.39 24.11
N GLN A 270 0.23 -5.56 23.80
CA GLN A 270 0.83 -4.65 24.76
C GLN A 270 -0.15 -3.50 24.95
N THR A 271 -0.47 -3.25 26.21
CA THR A 271 -1.34 -2.16 26.60
C THR A 271 -0.51 -0.93 26.93
N ASP A 272 -1.07 0.25 26.71
CA ASP A 272 -0.52 1.46 27.30
C ASP A 272 -0.60 1.41 28.85
N ASP A 273 -0.11 2.47 29.50
CA ASP A 273 -0.14 2.65 30.96
C ASP A 273 -1.55 2.54 31.59
N PHE A 274 -2.61 2.48 30.77
CA PHE A 274 -4.01 2.41 31.16
C PHE A 274 -4.71 1.11 30.74
N GLY A 275 -3.96 0.12 30.25
CA GLY A 275 -4.57 -1.14 29.81
C GLY A 275 -5.21 -1.05 28.42
N ALA A 276 -5.08 0.09 27.71
CA ALA A 276 -5.60 0.25 26.36
C ALA A 276 -4.69 -0.47 25.37
N ILE A 277 -5.27 -1.37 24.58
CA ILE A 277 -4.55 -1.98 23.46
C ILE A 277 -4.39 -0.91 22.39
N VAL A 278 -3.18 -0.35 22.28
CA VAL A 278 -2.82 0.61 21.23
C VAL A 278 -1.78 -0.05 20.33
N MET A 279 -2.17 -0.40 19.10
CA MET A 279 -1.22 -0.86 18.10
C MET A 279 -0.37 0.33 17.63
N ASP A 280 0.93 0.10 17.42
CA ASP A 280 1.89 1.10 16.94
C ASP A 280 1.79 1.36 15.42
N SER A 281 1.05 0.53 14.69
CA SER A 281 0.77 0.67 13.26
C SER A 281 0.03 1.97 12.93
N THR A 282 0.51 2.72 11.94
CA THR A 282 -0.19 3.91 11.42
C THR A 282 -1.15 3.61 10.26
N SER A 283 -1.12 2.39 9.72
CA SER A 283 -2.00 1.99 8.61
C SER A 283 -3.44 1.81 9.10
N TYR A 284 -4.40 2.48 8.43
CA TYR A 284 -5.83 2.37 8.72
C TYR A 284 -6.35 0.93 8.69
N SER A 285 -5.91 0.11 7.73
CA SER A 285 -6.39 -1.27 7.56
C SER A 285 -6.13 -2.13 8.80
N ASN A 286 -4.99 -1.89 9.46
CA ASN A 286 -4.57 -2.60 10.68
C ASN A 286 -5.29 -2.11 11.94
N ILE A 287 -5.66 -0.82 12.00
CA ILE A 287 -6.16 -0.18 13.23
C ILE A 287 -7.65 0.16 13.20
N LYS A 288 -8.36 -0.02 12.08
CA LYS A 288 -9.80 0.29 11.97
C LYS A 288 -10.67 -0.41 13.03
N ASN A 289 -10.34 -1.66 13.37
CA ASN A 289 -11.06 -2.44 14.37
C ASN A 289 -10.72 -1.99 15.81
N GLU A 290 -9.50 -1.47 16.02
CA GLU A 290 -9.09 -0.88 17.29
C GLU A 290 -9.90 0.38 17.57
N TYR A 291 -10.01 1.30 16.61
CA TYR A 291 -10.82 2.52 16.76
C TYR A 291 -12.27 2.21 17.12
N GLN A 292 -12.89 1.25 16.44
CA GLN A 292 -14.27 0.87 16.72
C GLN A 292 -14.43 0.32 18.14
N ARG A 293 -13.48 -0.51 18.59
CA ARG A 293 -13.47 -1.06 19.95
C ARG A 293 -13.28 0.05 20.98
N LEU A 294 -12.24 0.87 20.85
CA LEU A 294 -11.94 1.96 21.78
C LEU A 294 -13.11 2.94 21.88
N PHE A 295 -13.76 3.28 20.75
CA PHE A 295 -14.93 4.16 20.78
C PHE A 295 -16.13 3.51 21.48
N ALA A 296 -16.39 2.23 21.22
CA ALA A 296 -17.49 1.51 21.85
C ALA A 296 -17.35 1.48 23.38
N THR A 297 -16.15 1.22 23.88
CA THR A 297 -15.82 1.10 25.32
C THR A 297 -15.31 2.40 25.94
N CYS A 298 -15.29 3.51 25.20
CA CYS A 298 -14.92 4.83 25.71
C CYS A 298 -15.95 5.32 26.73
N VAL A 299 -15.45 5.65 27.92
CA VAL A 299 -16.19 6.23 29.03
C VAL A 299 -15.63 7.61 29.33
N VAL A 300 -16.51 8.61 29.34
CA VAL A 300 -16.17 9.99 29.74
C VAL A 300 -15.98 10.05 31.26
N GLN A 301 -14.78 10.43 31.70
CA GLN A 301 -14.37 10.36 33.11
C GLN A 301 -14.22 11.73 33.79
N ASP A 302 -13.84 12.77 33.07
CA ASP A 302 -13.53 14.09 33.65
C ASP A 302 -14.29 15.21 32.93
N LYS A 303 -14.42 16.37 33.59
CA LYS A 303 -14.93 17.63 33.01
C LYS A 303 -16.24 17.52 32.23
N ARG A 304 -17.19 16.71 32.72
CA ARG A 304 -18.48 16.47 32.04
C ARG A 304 -19.24 17.76 31.71
N ASP A 305 -19.28 18.73 32.63
CA ASP A 305 -19.96 20.00 32.40
C ASP A 305 -19.33 20.81 31.26
N GLU A 306 -18.00 20.80 31.16
CA GLU A 306 -17.24 21.46 30.07
C GLU A 306 -17.54 20.80 28.72
N ILE A 307 -17.58 19.46 28.70
CA ILE A 307 -17.94 18.69 27.50
C ILE A 307 -19.38 19.00 27.10
N SER A 308 -20.33 18.97 28.03
CA SER A 308 -21.73 19.28 27.77
C SER A 308 -21.96 20.72 27.29
N GLU A 309 -21.18 21.69 27.78
CA GLU A 309 -21.20 23.06 27.26
C GLU A 309 -20.70 23.10 25.81
N LEU A 310 -19.57 22.44 25.53
CA LEU A 310 -18.99 22.39 24.19
C LEU A 310 -19.92 21.69 23.19
N THR A 311 -20.49 20.53 23.55
CA THR A 311 -21.43 19.82 22.66
C THR A 311 -22.69 20.65 22.38
N ARG A 312 -23.19 21.41 23.35
CA ARG A 312 -24.31 22.33 23.14
C ARG A 312 -23.94 23.47 22.18
N ARG A 313 -22.75 24.06 22.32
CA ARG A 313 -22.25 25.08 21.39
C ARG A 313 -22.09 24.55 19.97
N ILE A 314 -21.59 23.32 19.82
CA ILE A 314 -21.50 22.61 18.53
C ILE A 314 -22.90 22.42 17.95
N ALA A 315 -23.83 21.86 18.72
CA ALA A 315 -25.21 21.61 18.29
C ALA A 315 -25.93 22.91 17.86
N ASN A 316 -25.75 23.99 18.62
CA ASN A 316 -26.33 25.31 18.30
C ASN A 316 -25.82 25.90 16.97
N ASN A 317 -24.63 25.49 16.50
CA ASN A 317 -24.04 25.94 15.24
C ASN A 317 -24.17 24.92 14.10
N ARG A 318 -24.93 23.82 14.31
CA ARG A 318 -25.13 22.73 13.34
C ARG A 318 -25.52 23.24 11.95
N SER A 319 -26.49 24.15 11.87
CA SER A 319 -26.99 24.67 10.59
C SER A 319 -25.91 25.36 9.75
N ARG A 320 -24.93 26.01 10.40
CA ARG A 320 -23.81 26.66 9.71
C ARG A 320 -22.85 25.63 9.11
N TYR A 321 -22.53 24.56 9.85
CA TYR A 321 -21.70 23.46 9.34
C TYR A 321 -22.39 22.72 8.19
N GLU A 322 -23.68 22.40 8.32
CA GLU A 322 -24.46 21.78 7.25
C GLU A 322 -24.50 22.67 6.00
N SER A 323 -24.73 23.97 6.15
CA SER A 323 -24.71 24.93 5.03
C SER A 323 -23.34 25.10 4.38
N PHE A 324 -22.27 24.96 5.16
CA PHE A 324 -20.92 24.97 4.61
C PHE A 324 -20.66 23.71 3.76
N ILE A 325 -21.06 22.53 4.24
CA ILE A 325 -20.88 21.27 3.49
C ILE A 325 -21.63 21.28 2.17
N THR A 326 -22.85 21.83 2.12
CA THR A 326 -23.60 21.93 0.85
C THR A 326 -22.94 22.86 -0.17
N THR A 327 -22.05 23.76 0.26
CA THR A 327 -21.31 24.67 -0.63
C THR A 327 -19.84 24.26 -0.84
N LEU A 328 -19.40 23.17 -0.21
CA LEU A 328 -18.04 22.65 -0.31
C LEU A 328 -17.76 22.13 -1.73
N LYS A 329 -16.64 22.55 -2.32
CA LYS A 329 -16.19 22.16 -3.66
C LYS A 329 -15.29 20.92 -3.59
N GLY A 330 -15.53 19.93 -4.47
CA GLY A 330 -14.78 18.66 -4.57
C GLY A 330 -15.62 17.53 -5.22
N LYS A 331 -15.03 16.33 -5.42
CA LYS A 331 -15.81 15.08 -5.67
C LYS A 331 -16.72 14.80 -4.45
N PRO A 332 -17.81 14.00 -4.54
CA PRO A 332 -19.00 14.32 -3.76
C PRO A 332 -18.72 14.38 -2.26
N ALA A 333 -18.69 15.63 -1.76
CA ALA A 333 -18.86 15.98 -0.35
C ALA A 333 -20.24 15.54 0.17
N GLU A 334 -21.08 14.94 -0.69
CA GLU A 334 -22.46 14.49 -0.46
C GLU A 334 -22.60 13.55 0.75
N ASN A 335 -21.50 13.04 1.31
CA ASN A 335 -21.52 12.20 2.51
C ASN A 335 -20.61 12.68 3.66
N MET A 336 -19.94 13.84 3.56
CA MET A 336 -19.12 14.34 4.67
C MET A 336 -20.06 14.73 5.84
N PRO A 337 -19.90 14.16 7.04
CA PRO A 337 -20.77 14.51 8.15
C PRO A 337 -20.46 15.91 8.68
N TRP A 338 -21.49 16.73 8.92
CA TRP A 338 -21.33 18.07 9.52
C TRP A 338 -20.56 18.07 10.83
N PHE A 339 -20.74 17.02 11.62
CA PHE A 339 -20.05 16.91 12.90
C PHE A 339 -18.55 16.65 12.72
N PHE A 340 -18.10 16.09 11.60
CA PHE A 340 -16.66 15.93 11.34
C PHE A 340 -15.96 17.29 11.28
N VAL A 341 -16.50 18.21 10.47
CA VAL A 341 -15.99 19.59 10.35
C VAL A 341 -16.13 20.34 11.67
N ALA A 342 -17.26 20.17 12.37
CA ALA A 342 -17.49 20.82 13.66
C ALA A 342 -16.49 20.39 14.75
N LEU A 343 -16.15 19.10 14.79
CA LEU A 343 -15.18 18.56 15.75
C LEU A 343 -13.77 19.00 15.38
N LEU A 344 -13.41 18.97 14.09
CA LEU A 344 -12.12 19.51 13.65
C LEU A 344 -11.97 20.98 14.07
N HIS A 345 -13.01 21.79 13.82
CA HIS A 345 -13.03 23.18 14.26
C HIS A 345 -12.93 23.31 15.79
N ALA A 346 -13.62 22.47 16.55
CA ALA A 346 -13.51 22.49 18.01
C ALA A 346 -12.09 22.19 18.49
N MET A 347 -11.40 21.24 17.86
CA MET A 347 -10.04 20.88 18.24
C MET A 347 -9.04 21.98 17.89
N GLU A 348 -9.16 22.60 16.71
CA GLU A 348 -8.21 23.62 16.23
C GLU A 348 -8.47 25.01 16.81
N ALA A 349 -9.72 25.34 17.14
CA ALA A 349 -10.08 26.61 17.75
C ALA A 349 -10.07 26.56 19.29
N SER A 350 -9.46 25.54 19.91
CA SER A 350 -9.45 25.36 21.38
C SER A 350 -10.86 25.44 22.00
N GLY A 351 -11.85 24.85 21.32
CA GLY A 351 -13.27 24.84 21.70
C GLY A 351 -14.07 26.07 21.26
N ASP A 352 -13.49 27.04 20.53
CA ASP A 352 -14.20 28.23 20.08
C ASP A 352 -15.04 28.05 18.81
N VAL A 353 -16.02 27.15 18.88
CA VAL A 353 -16.96 26.84 17.78
C VAL A 353 -18.13 27.83 17.63
N GLY A 354 -18.10 28.95 18.35
CA GLY A 354 -19.21 29.92 18.37
C GLY A 354 -18.91 31.25 17.69
N VAL A 355 -17.62 31.56 17.51
CA VAL A 355 -17.18 32.88 17.03
C VAL A 355 -16.62 32.81 15.61
N PHE A 356 -16.07 31.66 15.18
CA PHE A 356 -15.59 31.42 13.80
C PHE A 356 -14.57 32.46 13.33
N LYS A 357 -13.57 32.78 14.17
CA LYS A 357 -12.54 33.81 13.91
C LYS A 357 -11.15 33.25 13.64
N THR A 358 -10.99 31.94 13.65
CA THR A 358 -9.72 31.26 13.47
C THR A 358 -9.74 30.33 12.26
N HIS A 359 -8.58 30.13 11.65
CA HIS A 359 -8.35 29.21 10.56
C HIS A 359 -8.63 27.77 11.02
N LEU A 360 -9.35 27.01 10.19
CA LEU A 360 -9.58 25.57 10.45
C LEU A 360 -8.29 24.74 10.39
N HIS A 361 -7.24 25.27 9.75
CA HIS A 361 -5.94 24.59 9.64
C HIS A 361 -5.28 24.34 10.99
N ASN A 362 -5.23 25.35 11.85
CA ASN A 362 -4.35 25.34 13.02
C ASN A 362 -4.72 26.38 14.10
N GLY A 363 -5.90 27.01 13.98
CA GLY A 363 -6.37 28.00 14.97
C GLY A 363 -5.81 29.42 14.82
N ASP A 364 -5.00 29.72 13.81
CA ASP A 364 -4.50 31.09 13.59
C ASP A 364 -5.63 32.10 13.29
N PRO A 365 -5.53 33.39 13.64
CA PRO A 365 -6.58 34.36 13.36
C PRO A 365 -6.85 34.55 11.86
N LEU A 366 -8.13 34.63 11.46
CA LEU A 366 -8.55 34.84 10.06
C LEU A 366 -8.17 36.22 9.45
N THR A 367 -7.55 37.10 10.24
CA THR A 367 -7.17 38.45 9.78
C THR A 367 -5.97 38.43 8.83
N ALA A 368 -5.15 37.38 8.87
CA ALA A 368 -3.98 37.19 8.02
C ALA A 368 -3.79 35.70 7.70
N PRO A 369 -2.96 35.33 6.72
CA PRO A 369 -2.69 33.92 6.43
C PRO A 369 -2.06 33.21 7.63
N THR A 370 -2.20 31.89 7.67
CA THR A 370 -1.59 31.06 8.72
C THR A 370 -0.09 31.31 8.84
N PHE A 371 0.37 31.51 10.08
CA PHE A 371 1.79 31.67 10.42
C PHE A 371 2.34 30.41 11.10
N HIS A 372 1.47 29.60 11.72
CA HIS A 372 1.75 28.22 12.05
C HIS A 372 1.60 27.31 10.84
N VAL A 373 2.18 26.11 10.90
CA VAL A 373 2.11 25.12 9.82
C VAL A 373 0.66 24.61 9.69
N PRO A 374 0.13 24.44 8.47
CA PRO A 374 0.72 24.81 7.18
C PRO A 374 0.73 26.32 6.96
N LYS A 375 1.91 26.91 6.73
CA LYS A 375 2.10 28.37 6.64
C LYS A 375 1.59 28.94 5.32
N GLY A 376 1.12 30.19 5.35
CA GLY A 376 0.74 30.97 4.16
C GLY A 376 -0.61 30.58 3.55
N ARG A 377 -1.49 29.92 4.32
CA ARG A 377 -2.81 29.47 3.88
C ARG A 377 -3.92 30.43 4.33
N PRO A 378 -5.05 30.53 3.61
CA PRO A 378 -5.32 29.94 2.29
C PRO A 378 -4.53 30.55 1.14
N ALA A 379 -4.19 31.84 1.23
CA ALA A 379 -3.42 32.55 0.22
C ALA A 379 -2.45 33.52 0.89
N PRO A 380 -1.14 33.48 0.58
CA PRO A 380 -0.11 34.20 1.34
C PRO A 380 -0.18 35.72 1.20
N ASP A 381 -0.80 36.22 0.13
CA ASP A 381 -0.87 37.66 -0.19
C ASP A 381 -2.24 38.29 0.09
N ARG A 382 -3.14 37.58 0.78
CA ARG A 382 -4.48 38.07 1.16
C ARG A 382 -4.62 38.24 2.67
N SER A 383 -5.60 39.03 3.09
CA SER A 383 -6.00 39.24 4.48
C SER A 383 -7.53 39.21 4.60
N ASN A 384 -8.04 39.06 5.83
CA ASN A 384 -9.47 39.04 6.16
C ASN A 384 -10.25 37.92 5.43
N PHE A 385 -9.96 36.68 5.78
CA PHE A 385 -10.63 35.50 5.24
C PHE A 385 -11.97 35.27 5.93
N SER A 386 -12.96 34.75 5.20
CA SER A 386 -14.11 34.12 5.87
C SER A 386 -13.68 32.78 6.46
N TRP A 387 -14.45 32.30 7.44
CA TRP A 387 -14.21 30.97 8.00
C TRP A 387 -14.43 29.88 6.93
N GLU A 388 -15.44 30.03 6.08
CA GLU A 388 -15.76 29.10 5.01
C GLU A 388 -14.65 29.02 3.96
N GLU A 389 -14.00 30.15 3.62
CA GLU A 389 -12.81 30.15 2.75
C GLU A 389 -11.66 29.36 3.38
N SER A 390 -11.40 29.58 4.67
CA SER A 390 -10.36 28.83 5.40
C SER A 390 -10.69 27.34 5.50
N ALA A 391 -11.96 27.00 5.76
CA ALA A 391 -12.39 25.64 5.95
C ALA A 391 -12.31 24.85 4.63
N GLN A 392 -12.72 25.46 3.50
CA GLN A 392 -12.56 24.86 2.17
C GLN A 392 -11.09 24.54 1.88
N ASP A 393 -10.18 25.51 2.10
CA ASP A 393 -8.77 25.31 1.83
C ASP A 393 -8.15 24.24 2.74
N ALA A 394 -8.49 24.21 4.04
CA ALA A 394 -8.03 23.18 4.97
C ALA A 394 -8.48 21.77 4.56
N LEU A 395 -9.77 21.58 4.30
CA LEU A 395 -10.30 20.27 3.91
C LEU A 395 -9.75 19.81 2.55
N THR A 396 -9.49 20.73 1.63
CA THR A 396 -8.87 20.42 0.32
C THR A 396 -7.39 20.07 0.48
N TYR A 397 -6.67 20.80 1.34
CA TYR A 397 -5.26 20.58 1.63
C TYR A 397 -5.01 19.20 2.22
N GLU A 398 -5.87 18.79 3.15
CA GLU A 398 -5.83 17.47 3.79
C GLU A 398 -6.37 16.34 2.89
N GLY A 399 -6.95 16.66 1.74
CA GLY A 399 -7.55 15.68 0.81
C GLY A 399 -8.90 15.14 1.26
N TYR A 400 -9.53 15.72 2.28
CA TYR A 400 -10.81 15.26 2.82
C TYR A 400 -11.98 15.51 1.87
N THR A 401 -11.83 16.43 0.92
CA THR A 401 -12.83 16.66 -0.15
C THR A 401 -12.93 15.50 -1.14
N ASP A 402 -11.94 14.59 -1.18
CA ASP A 402 -11.93 13.42 -2.07
C ASP A 402 -12.26 12.11 -1.33
N GLN A 403 -12.56 12.19 -0.03
CA GLN A 403 -12.84 11.05 0.85
C GLN A 403 -14.29 10.57 0.72
N SER A 404 -14.47 9.27 0.49
CA SER A 404 -15.81 8.64 0.38
C SER A 404 -16.21 7.79 1.58
N ASP A 405 -15.25 7.26 2.34
CA ASP A 405 -15.48 6.49 3.57
C ASP A 405 -15.62 7.43 4.76
N TRP A 406 -16.82 7.47 5.35
CA TRP A 406 -17.14 8.23 6.56
C TRP A 406 -17.61 7.31 7.70
N SER A 407 -17.16 6.06 7.71
CA SER A 407 -17.39 5.17 8.85
C SER A 407 -16.77 5.74 10.13
N LEU A 408 -17.33 5.38 11.29
CA LEU A 408 -16.81 5.82 12.59
C LEU A 408 -15.29 5.59 12.74
N SER A 409 -14.81 4.41 12.37
CA SER A 409 -13.36 4.10 12.43
C SER A 409 -12.55 5.03 11.54
N ARG A 410 -13.06 5.36 10.36
CA ARG A 410 -12.39 6.27 9.44
C ARG A 410 -12.36 7.69 9.97
N ILE A 411 -13.46 8.18 10.52
CA ILE A 411 -13.55 9.50 11.16
C ILE A 411 -12.51 9.65 12.29
N LEU A 412 -12.42 8.66 13.18
CA LEU A 412 -11.45 8.65 14.28
C LEU A 412 -10.01 8.61 13.76
N TYR A 413 -9.75 7.80 12.73
CA TYR A 413 -8.46 7.77 12.04
C TYR A 413 -8.07 9.13 11.44
N LEU A 414 -8.99 9.81 10.75
CA LEU A 414 -8.73 11.10 10.12
C LEU A 414 -8.42 12.17 11.17
N PHE A 415 -9.13 12.19 12.31
CA PHE A 415 -8.81 13.10 13.41
C PHE A 415 -7.40 12.86 13.99
N GLU A 416 -7.03 11.60 14.23
CA GLU A 416 -5.67 11.30 14.72
C GLU A 416 -4.60 11.65 13.68
N LYS A 417 -4.87 11.40 12.39
CA LYS A 417 -3.98 11.74 11.28
C LYS A 417 -3.77 13.25 11.16
N PHE A 418 -4.84 14.04 11.30
CA PHE A 418 -4.80 15.51 11.24
C PHE A 418 -3.82 16.09 12.29
N ASN A 419 -3.93 15.65 13.55
CA ASN A 419 -2.99 16.05 14.59
C ASN A 419 -1.61 15.39 14.44
N GLY A 420 -1.56 14.19 13.85
CA GLY A 420 -0.37 13.41 13.61
C GLY A 420 -0.27 12.14 14.46
N MET A 421 0.18 11.05 13.83
CA MET A 421 0.29 9.69 14.38
C MET A 421 1.47 9.48 15.36
N GLY A 422 2.13 10.55 15.82
CA GLY A 422 3.27 10.47 16.72
C GLY A 422 3.01 9.72 18.04
N PRO A 423 1.90 9.97 18.76
CA PRO A 423 1.58 9.29 20.01
C PRO A 423 1.51 7.77 19.86
N ARG A 424 0.97 7.30 18.73
CA ARG A 424 0.85 5.88 18.40
C ARG A 424 2.19 5.17 18.29
N ARG A 425 3.18 5.81 17.63
CA ARG A 425 4.57 5.31 17.57
C ARG A 425 5.26 5.27 18.94
N LYS A 426 4.74 6.04 19.90
CA LYS A 426 5.15 6.01 21.31
C LYS A 426 4.31 5.04 22.15
N ARG A 427 3.38 4.30 21.54
CA ARG A 427 2.42 3.39 22.18
C ARG A 427 1.52 4.09 23.22
N HIS A 428 1.16 5.35 22.95
CA HIS A 428 0.22 6.12 23.76
C HIS A 428 -1.05 6.43 22.96
N ALA A 429 -2.20 6.31 23.61
CA ALA A 429 -3.44 6.87 23.11
C ALA A 429 -3.29 8.39 22.92
N THR A 430 -3.65 8.91 21.75
CA THR A 430 -3.53 10.35 21.48
C THR A 430 -4.49 11.15 22.35
N ALA A 431 -3.99 12.22 22.97
CA ALA A 431 -4.82 13.19 23.67
C ALA A 431 -5.88 13.81 22.75
N TYR A 432 -5.57 13.93 21.46
CA TYR A 432 -6.43 14.54 20.46
C TYR A 432 -7.76 13.79 20.27
N LEU A 433 -7.77 12.47 20.48
CA LEU A 433 -9.00 11.67 20.46
C LEU A 433 -9.57 11.43 21.86
N TRP A 434 -8.70 11.08 22.80
CA TRP A 434 -9.12 10.35 24.01
C TRP A 434 -9.04 11.17 25.30
N SER A 435 -8.56 12.42 25.26
CA SER A 435 -8.50 13.27 26.46
C SER A 435 -9.86 13.41 27.14
N TYR A 436 -9.88 13.28 28.47
CA TYR A 436 -11.06 13.20 29.35
C TYR A 436 -11.83 11.85 29.34
N SER A 437 -11.23 10.79 28.79
CA SER A 437 -11.76 9.42 28.86
C SER A 437 -10.90 8.47 29.69
N ASN A 438 -11.41 7.25 29.90
CA ASN A 438 -10.67 6.13 30.46
C ASN A 438 -9.42 5.69 29.67
N TYR A 439 -9.20 6.22 28.47
CA TYR A 439 -8.04 5.90 27.62
C TYR A 439 -6.93 6.94 27.65
N TYR A 440 -7.07 8.04 28.38
CA TYR A 440 -6.03 9.08 28.42
C TYR A 440 -5.88 9.71 29.80
N LYS A 441 -4.63 9.82 30.26
CA LYS A 441 -4.28 10.55 31.49
C LYS A 441 -3.20 11.61 31.28
N ARG A 442 -2.16 11.28 30.49
CA ARG A 442 -0.99 12.12 30.21
C ARG A 442 -0.24 11.59 28.99
N GLY A 443 0.72 12.35 28.49
CA GLY A 443 1.50 12.03 27.30
C GLY A 443 0.99 12.85 26.12
N LYS A 444 1.77 13.84 25.66
CA LYS A 444 1.47 14.56 24.42
C LYS A 444 2.69 15.27 23.86
N TYR A 445 2.60 15.64 22.59
CA TYR A 445 3.48 16.65 22.03
C TYR A 445 3.13 18.02 22.63
N ILE A 446 4.15 18.73 23.11
CA ILE A 446 4.04 20.10 23.65
C ILE A 446 4.59 21.15 22.69
N GLY A 447 5.08 20.70 21.54
CA GLY A 447 5.59 21.48 20.42
C GLY A 447 6.05 20.52 19.32
N ASP A 448 6.43 21.08 18.17
CA ASP A 448 6.83 20.29 16.99
C ASP A 448 7.97 19.32 17.33
N GLY A 449 7.67 18.01 17.26
CA GLY A 449 8.62 16.94 17.57
C GLY A 449 8.95 16.77 19.07
N VAL A 450 8.46 17.63 19.95
CA VAL A 450 8.77 17.61 21.40
C VAL A 450 7.70 16.82 22.16
N TRP A 451 8.01 15.55 22.46
CA TRP A 451 7.16 14.67 23.26
C TRP A 451 7.40 14.86 24.77
N SER A 452 6.33 14.91 25.56
CA SER A 452 6.36 14.84 27.01
C SER A 452 5.46 13.72 27.51
N ASN A 453 6.00 12.81 28.33
CA ASN A 453 5.23 11.74 28.98
C ASN A 453 4.28 12.26 30.06
N ASP A 454 4.58 13.42 30.65
CA ASP A 454 3.86 13.95 31.82
C ASP A 454 2.89 15.08 31.49
N ALA A 455 2.97 15.64 30.29
CA ALA A 455 2.05 16.67 29.86
C ALA A 455 0.61 16.12 29.75
N VAL A 456 -0.34 16.84 30.33
CA VAL A 456 -1.77 16.50 30.31
C VAL A 456 -2.51 17.48 29.41
N SER A 457 -3.34 16.97 28.51
CA SER A 457 -4.24 17.80 27.72
C SER A 457 -5.28 18.49 28.59
N LYS A 458 -5.52 19.78 28.31
CA LYS A 458 -6.53 20.61 28.99
C LYS A 458 -7.79 20.80 28.15
N GLN A 459 -7.92 20.04 27.07
CA GLN A 459 -9.08 20.04 26.18
C GLN A 459 -9.62 18.62 26.05
N PRO A 460 -10.94 18.43 25.88
CA PRO A 460 -11.51 17.13 25.57
C PRO A 460 -11.01 16.64 24.21
N GLY A 461 -10.90 15.32 24.05
CA GLY A 461 -10.55 14.73 22.76
C GLY A 461 -11.75 14.62 21.82
N ALA A 462 -11.52 14.61 20.51
CA ALA A 462 -12.56 14.54 19.49
C ALA A 462 -13.48 13.31 19.62
N ALA A 463 -12.93 12.14 19.98
CA ALA A 463 -13.73 10.93 20.19
C ALA A 463 -14.66 11.08 21.42
N VAL A 464 -14.18 11.77 22.46
CA VAL A 464 -14.96 12.07 23.68
C VAL A 464 -16.11 13.03 23.37
N ILE A 465 -15.85 14.09 22.60
CA ILE A 465 -16.88 15.03 22.13
C ILE A 465 -17.91 14.29 21.26
N LEU A 466 -17.45 13.46 20.32
CA LEU A 466 -18.32 12.69 19.43
C LEU A 466 -19.22 11.72 20.20
N LYS A 467 -18.66 11.02 21.20
CA LYS A 467 -19.40 10.11 22.08
C LYS A 467 -20.50 10.85 22.83
N GLN A 468 -20.21 12.04 23.35
CA GLN A 468 -21.21 12.84 24.05
C GLN A 468 -22.30 13.35 23.10
N LEU A 469 -21.96 13.84 21.90
CA LEU A 469 -22.96 14.23 20.90
C LEU A 469 -23.89 13.08 20.51
N ALA A 470 -23.37 11.85 20.41
CA ALA A 470 -24.16 10.66 20.12
C ALA A 470 -25.08 10.30 21.30
N ASN A 471 -24.57 10.36 22.54
CA ASN A 471 -25.36 10.12 23.75
C ASN A 471 -26.49 11.15 23.91
N ASP A 472 -26.24 12.40 23.50
CA ASP A 472 -27.21 13.50 23.52
C ASP A 472 -28.23 13.41 22.35
N GLY A 473 -28.08 12.45 21.44
CA GLY A 473 -28.94 12.28 20.26
C GLY A 473 -28.75 13.36 19.18
N VAL A 474 -27.66 14.13 19.24
CA VAL A 474 -27.34 15.18 18.27
C VAL A 474 -26.82 14.61 16.95
N VAL A 475 -26.12 13.46 17.03
CA VAL A 475 -25.58 12.73 15.88
C VAL A 475 -25.93 11.24 15.95
N THR A 476 -25.98 10.59 14.79
CA THR A 476 -26.11 9.13 14.64
C THR A 476 -24.83 8.61 13.99
N LEU A 477 -24.27 7.52 14.53
CA LEU A 477 -22.96 6.97 14.16
C LEU A 477 -23.04 5.58 13.53
#